data_AF-A0A7V6DCK0-F1
#
_entry.id   AF-A0A7V6DCK0-F1
#
_cell.length_a   1.000
_cell.length_b   1.000
_cell.length_c   1.000
_cell.angle_alpha   90.00
_cell.angle_beta   90.00
_cell.angle_gamma   90.00
#
_symmetry.space_group_name_H-M   'P 1'
#
loop_
_entity.id
_entity.type
_entity.pdbx_description
1 polymer ?
#
loop_
_entity_poly.entity_id
_entity_poly.type
_entity_poly.pdbx_seq_one_letter_code
_entity_poly.pdbx_strand_id
1 'polypeptide(L)' 'MGEGTGERQIEVVQIYPFGSRARGEATKESDWDLYVIVDGQLDQRRQRVIRSKLAQYGFEE' A
#
# COMPACT_ATOMS: atom_id res chain seq x y z
N MET A 1 -19.66 -17.34 -23.10
CA MET A 1 -18.72 -17.38 -21.97
C MET A 1 -18.74 -15.99 -21.37
N GLY A 2 -19.48 -15.81 -20.27
CA GLY A 2 -19.60 -14.51 -19.64
C GLY A 2 -18.31 -14.17 -18.92
N GLU A 3 -17.61 -13.13 -19.37
CA GLU A 3 -16.50 -12.54 -18.62
C GLU A 3 -17.09 -11.94 -17.35
N GLY A 4 -16.91 -12.62 -16.23
CA GLY A 4 -17.31 -12.12 -14.93
C GLY A 4 -16.50 -10.86 -14.63
N THR A 5 -17.12 -9.69 -14.78
CA THR A 5 -16.66 -8.43 -14.20
C THR A 5 -16.88 -8.46 -12.69
N GLY A 6 -16.27 -9.44 -12.03
CA GLY A 6 -16.11 -9.43 -10.58
C GLY A 6 -14.83 -8.68 -10.30
N GLU A 7 -14.94 -7.47 -9.78
CA GLU A 7 -13.80 -6.76 -9.19
C GLU A 7 -13.15 -7.68 -8.16
N ARG A 8 -12.06 -8.38 -8.55
CA ARG A 8 -11.38 -9.32 -7.65
C ARG A 8 -10.94 -8.54 -6.42
N GLN A 9 -11.31 -9.06 -5.24
CA GLN A 9 -10.91 -8.52 -3.96
C GLN A 9 -9.37 -8.52 -3.88
N ILE A 10 -8.80 -7.41 -3.43
CA ILE A 10 -7.36 -7.30 -3.21
C ILE A 10 -7.07 -7.82 -1.81
N GLU A 11 -6.16 -8.77 -1.70
CA GLU A 11 -5.71 -9.32 -0.42
C GLU A 11 -4.27 -8.95 -0.16
N VAL A 12 -3.96 -8.52 1.07
CA VAL A 12 -2.57 -8.27 1.47
C VAL A 12 -1.88 -9.61 1.72
N VAL A 13 -0.86 -9.89 0.92
CA VAL A 13 -0.06 -11.11 1.02
C VAL A 13 1.09 -10.91 2.00
N GLN A 14 1.77 -9.77 1.91
CA GLN A 14 2.95 -9.51 2.72
C GLN A 14 3.23 -8.01 2.86
N ILE A 15 3.88 -7.65 3.97
CA ILE A 15 4.34 -6.29 4.24
C ILE A 15 5.81 -6.34 4.64
N TYR A 16 6.63 -5.57 3.94
CA TYR A 16 8.05 -5.41 4.26
C TYR A 16 8.31 -3.96 4.69
N PRO A 17 8.82 -3.73 5.91
CA PRO A 17 9.34 -2.41 6.25
C PRO A 17 10.63 -2.15 5.45
N PHE A 18 10.76 -0.94 4.93
CA PHE A 18 12.00 -0.45 4.33
C PHE A 18 12.36 0.93 4.89
N GLY A 19 13.32 1.61 4.27
CA GLY A 19 13.68 2.97 4.67
C GLY A 19 14.48 3.05 5.98
N SER A 20 14.50 4.25 6.58
CA SER A 20 15.33 4.57 7.75
C SER A 20 14.96 3.74 8.97
N ARG A 21 13.67 3.44 9.16
CA ARG A 21 13.18 2.60 10.27
C ARG A 21 13.67 1.16 10.16
N ALA A 22 13.66 0.59 8.96
CA ALA A 22 14.20 -0.76 8.76
C ALA A 22 15.74 -0.83 8.93
N ARG A 23 16.46 0.26 8.64
CA ARG A 23 17.92 0.35 8.81
C ARG A 23 18.38 0.75 10.22
N GLY A 24 17.46 1.14 11.10
CA GLY A 24 17.81 1.64 12.44
C GLY A 24 18.34 3.08 12.46
N GLU A 25 18.11 3.85 11.39
CA GLU A 25 18.55 5.24 11.22
C GLU A 25 17.42 6.25 11.49
N ALA A 26 16.23 5.77 11.87
CA ALA A 26 15.06 6.60 12.06
C ALA A 26 15.12 7.45 13.33
N THR A 27 14.64 8.69 13.21
CA THR A 27 14.34 9.58 14.34
C THR A 27 12.90 9.37 14.81
N LYS A 28 12.50 10.05 15.91
CA LYS A 28 11.11 10.03 16.40
C LYS A 28 10.10 10.61 15.40
N GLU A 29 10.58 11.46 14.49
CA GLU A 29 9.77 12.14 13.47
C GLU A 29 9.77 11.40 12.14
N SER A 30 10.57 10.33 11.99
CA SER A 30 10.63 9.58 10.73
C SER A 30 9.35 8.81 10.46
N ASP A 31 8.86 8.85 9.22
CA ASP A 31 7.69 8.06 8.79
C ASP A 31 8.00 6.56 8.65
N TRP A 32 6.95 5.79 8.37
CA TRP A 32 7.05 4.36 8.07
C TRP A 32 6.96 4.11 6.58
N ASP A 33 8.07 3.63 6.01
CA ASP A 33 8.11 3.14 4.63
C ASP A 33 7.73 1.65 4.59
N LEU A 34 6.59 1.33 3.96
CA LEU A 34 6.06 -0.04 3.88
C LEU A 34 5.87 -0.47 2.43
N TYR A 35 6.48 -1.59 2.06
CA TYR A 35 6.26 -2.23 0.76
C TYR A 35 5.24 -3.35 0.93
N VAL A 36 4.05 -3.16 0.35
CA VAL A 36 2.91 -4.07 0.51
C VAL A 36 2.73 -4.89 -0.76
N ILE A 37 2.88 -6.20 -0.64
CA ILE A 37 2.58 -7.17 -1.71
C ILE A 37 1.13 -7.58 -1.56
N VAL A 38 0.38 -7.49 -2.66
CA VAL A 38 -1.02 -7.88 -2.72
C VAL A 38 -1.27 -8.93 -3.79
N ASP A 39 -2.27 -9.79 -3.57
CA ASP A 39 -2.86 -10.61 -4.61
C ASP A 39 -4.06 -9.86 -5.23
N GLY A 40 -4.15 -9.88 -6.56
CA GLY A 40 -5.09 -9.10 -7.35
C GLY A 40 -4.48 -7.89 -8.07
N GLN A 41 -5.24 -7.32 -9.01
CA GLN A 41 -4.78 -6.18 -9.80
C GLN A 41 -5.08 -4.85 -9.12
N LEU A 42 -4.02 -4.03 -9.01
CA LEU A 42 -4.06 -2.63 -8.62
C LEU A 42 -3.97 -1.74 -9.86
N ASP A 43 -5.12 -1.36 -10.41
CA ASP A 43 -5.15 -0.31 -11.43
C ASP A 43 -4.89 1.08 -10.81
N GLN A 44 -4.66 2.08 -11.67
CA GLN A 44 -4.36 3.46 -11.24
C GLN A 44 -5.49 4.06 -10.39
N ARG A 45 -6.75 3.70 -10.67
CA ARG A 45 -7.90 4.23 -9.92
C ARG A 45 -7.91 3.69 -8.49
N ARG A 46 -7.68 2.40 -8.31
CA ARG A 46 -7.60 1.74 -7.00
C ARG A 46 -6.39 2.23 -6.22
N GLN A 47 -5.23 2.35 -6.87
CA GLN A 47 -4.03 2.94 -6.26
C GLN A 47 -4.31 4.36 -5.76
N ARG A 48 -4.98 5.20 -6.55
CA ARG A 48 -5.36 6.56 -6.14
C ARG A 48 -6.30 6.54 -4.93
N VAL A 49 -7.33 5.69 -4.93
CA VAL A 49 -8.26 5.56 -3.78
C VAL A 49 -7.51 5.14 -2.52
N ILE A 50 -6.58 4.19 -2.64
CA ILE A 50 -5.75 3.74 -1.51
C ILE A 50 -4.87 4.89 -1.00
N ARG A 51 -4.16 5.60 -1.89
CA ARG A 51 -3.33 6.76 -1.53
C ARG A 51 -4.14 7.85 -0.83
N SER A 52 -5.30 8.22 -1.38
CA SER A 52 -6.17 9.23 -0.76
C SER A 52 -6.66 8.81 0.62
N LYS A 53 -6.92 7.52 0.85
CA LYS A 53 -7.27 7.00 2.18
C LYS A 53 -6.08 6.97 3.12
N LEU A 54 -4.87 6.67 2.64
CA LEU A 54 -3.67 6.61 3.46
C LEU A 54 -3.17 8.00 3.88
N ALA A 55 -3.38 9.03 3.05
CA ALA A 55 -3.07 10.41 3.38
C ALA A 55 -3.78 10.88 4.66
N GLN A 56 -5.00 10.39 4.94
CA GLN A 56 -5.72 10.72 6.17
C GLN A 56 -5.05 10.15 7.45
N TYR A 57 -4.10 9.23 7.29
CA TYR A 57 -3.31 8.62 8.36
C TYR A 57 -1.85 9.11 8.39
N GLY A 58 -1.50 10.15 7.62
CA GLY A 58 -0.15 10.72 7.60
C GLY A 58 0.84 10.00 6.70
N PHE A 59 0.39 9.10 5.82
CA PHE A 59 1.22 8.59 4.72
C PHE A 59 1.12 9.57 3.55
N GLU A 60 2.03 10.53 3.49
CA GLU A 60 2.14 11.46 2.36
C GLU A 60 2.85 10.81 1.15
N GLU A 61 2.66 11.36 -0.06
CA GLU A 61 3.30 10.87 -1.31
C GLU A 61 4.77 11.27 -1.43
#